data_AF-A0AAP8N8V8-F1
#
_entry.id   AF-A0AAP8N8V8-F1
#
_cell.length_a   1.000
_cell.length_b   1.000
_cell.length_c   1.000
_cell.angle_alpha   90.00
_cell.angle_beta   90.00
_cell.angle_gamma   90.00
#
_symmetry.space_group_name_H-M   'P 1'
#
loop_
_entity.id
_entity.type
_entity.pdbx_description
1 polymer ?
#
loop_
_entity_poly.entity_id
_entity_poly.type
_entity_poly.pdbx_seq_one_letter_code
_entity_poly.pdbx_strand_id
1 'polypeptide(L)'
;MQAADSVFLFISTVLVMIMTPGLALFYGGMVKSKNVLSTTMHSYAAMAIVSIQWVLIGYSLAFGPDVKHLIGDFSWAALKDVSFTPNENYSATV
;
A
#
# COMPACT_ATOMS: atom_id res chain seq x y z
N MET A 1 -3.22 -19.24 9.75
CA MET A 1 -2.68 -18.94 8.41
C MET A 1 -2.02 -20.19 7.87
N GLN A 2 -2.53 -20.79 6.79
CA GLN A 2 -1.78 -21.83 6.08
C GLN A 2 -0.61 -21.17 5.34
N ALA A 3 0.54 -21.85 5.27
CA ALA A 3 1.71 -21.32 4.58
C ALA A 3 1.43 -20.98 3.10
N ALA A 4 0.52 -21.72 2.46
CA ALA A 4 0.08 -21.47 1.10
C ALA A 4 -0.62 -20.11 0.94
N ASP A 5 -1.52 -19.75 1.87
CA ASP A 5 -2.25 -18.48 1.83
C ASP A 5 -1.29 -17.30 2.03
N SER A 6 -0.33 -17.42 2.95
CA SER A 6 0.71 -16.40 3.18
C SER A 6 1.57 -16.16 1.95
N VAL A 7 1.98 -17.24 1.26
CA VAL A 7 2.78 -17.15 0.03
C VAL A 7 1.97 -16.51 -1.10
N PHE A 8 0.70 -16.89 -1.23
CA PHE A 8 -0.19 -16.31 -2.23
C PHE A 8 -0.43 -14.81 -1.99
N LEU A 9 -0.69 -14.40 -0.75
CA LEU A 9 -0.84 -13.00 -0.36
C LEU A 9 0.45 -12.21 -0.63
N PHE A 10 1.61 -12.79 -0.34
CA PHE A 10 2.90 -12.16 -0.60
C PHE A 10 3.14 -11.94 -2.10
N ILE A 11 2.93 -12.97 -2.93
CA ILE A 11 3.05 -12.87 -4.39
C ILE A 11 2.06 -11.82 -4.93
N SER A 12 0.81 -11.84 -4.48
CA SER A 12 -0.21 -10.86 -4.86
C SER A 12 0.22 -9.42 -4.53
N THR A 13 0.80 -9.21 -3.34
CA THR A 13 1.32 -7.89 -2.92
C THR A 13 2.46 -7.42 -3.82
N VAL A 14 3.39 -8.30 -4.18
CA VAL A 14 4.50 -7.98 -5.10
C VAL A 14 3.98 -7.62 -6.49
N LEU A 15 3.00 -8.35 -7.01
CA LEU A 15 2.39 -8.05 -8.31
C LEU A 15 1.74 -6.66 -8.33
N VAL A 16 1.02 -6.29 -7.27
CA VAL A 16 0.44 -4.94 -7.13
C VAL A 16 1.53 -3.88 -7.03
N MET A 17 2.61 -4.15 -6.29
CA MET A 17 3.75 -3.23 -6.19
C MET A 17 4.38 -2.93 -7.55
N ILE A 18 4.46 -3.92 -8.44
CA ILE A 18 4.99 -3.80 -9.81
C ILE A 18 4.09 -2.94 -10.72
N MET A 19 2.81 -2.75 -10.39
CA MET A 19 1.92 -1.90 -11.19
C MET A 19 2.36 -0.42 -11.20
N THR A 20 2.91 0.10 -10.09
CA THR A 20 3.35 1.50 -9.99
C THR A 20 4.52 1.84 -10.92
N PRO A 21 5.62 1.05 -11.00
CA PRO A 21 6.62 1.22 -12.04
C PRO A 21 6.08 0.87 -13.44
N GLY A 22 5.10 -0.05 -13.56
CA GLY A 22 4.38 -0.29 -14.80
C GLY A 22 3.68 0.98 -15.35
N LEU A 23 3.03 1.75 -14.48
CA LEU A 23 2.45 3.05 -14.82
C LEU A 23 3.53 4.07 -15.20
N ALA A 24 4.68 4.08 -14.52
CA ALA A 24 5.80 4.96 -14.85
C ALA A 24 6.33 4.73 -16.27
N LEU A 25 6.39 3.47 -16.72
CA LEU A 25 6.76 3.10 -18.08
C LEU A 25 5.64 3.41 -19.08
N PHE A 26 4.39 3.14 -18.73
CA PHE A 26 3.22 3.40 -19.57
C PHE A 26 3.02 4.90 -19.83
N TYR A 27 2.98 5.72 -18.77
CA TYR A 27 2.88 7.18 -18.87
C TYR A 27 4.15 7.81 -19.42
N GLY A 28 5.32 7.24 -19.10
CA GLY A 28 6.58 7.63 -19.71
C GLY A 28 6.59 7.44 -21.24
N GLY A 29 6.00 6.36 -21.75
CA GLY A 29 5.90 6.09 -23.19
C GLY A 29 4.94 7.00 -23.96
N MET A 30 3.97 7.62 -23.27
CA MET A 30 2.99 8.53 -23.89
C MET A 30 3.44 10.00 -23.91
N VAL A 31 4.52 10.35 -23.21
CA VAL A 31 5.06 11.72 -23.20
C VAL A 31 6.24 11.88 -24.15
N LYS A 32 6.50 13.13 -24.57
CA LYS A 32 7.68 13.45 -25.40
C LYS A 32 8.96 13.03 -24.68
N SER A 33 9.97 12.56 -25.40
CA SER A 33 11.24 12.04 -24.85
C SER A 33 11.90 12.97 -23.82
N LYS A 34 11.78 14.29 -24.00
CA LYS A 34 12.28 15.31 -23.05
C LYS A 34 11.60 15.32 -21.67
N ASN A 35 10.39 14.78 -21.56
CA ASN A 35 9.56 14.78 -20.35
C ASN A 35 9.44 13.38 -19.70
N VAL A 36 10.03 12.35 -20.31
CA VAL A 36 9.97 10.96 -19.83
C VAL A 36 10.57 10.87 -18.43
N LEU A 37 11.78 11.40 -18.25
CA LEU A 37 12.46 11.38 -16.95
C LEU A 37 11.63 12.05 -15.85
N SER A 38 10.99 13.19 -16.15
CA SER A 38 10.12 13.89 -15.19
C SER A 38 8.91 13.04 -14.82
N THR A 39 8.24 12.43 -15.79
CA THR A 39 7.02 11.64 -15.57
C THR A 39 7.31 10.35 -14.78
N THR A 40 8.42 9.70 -15.10
CA THR A 40 8.91 8.53 -14.38
C THR A 40 9.30 8.88 -12.94
N MET A 41 10.01 9.99 -12.72
CA MET A 41 10.39 10.45 -11.37
C MET A 41 9.18 10.77 -10.48
N HIS A 42 8.13 11.40 -11.01
CA HIS A 42 6.90 11.65 -10.24
C HIS A 42 6.24 10.35 -9.77
N SER A 43 6.24 9.31 -10.62
CA SER A 43 5.67 8.01 -10.28
C SER A 43 6.46 7.31 -9.15
N TYR A 44 7.80 7.35 -9.20
CA TYR A 44 8.64 6.81 -8.13
C TYR A 44 8.55 7.63 -6.83
N ALA A 45 8.48 8.96 -6.93
CA ALA A 45 8.30 9.83 -5.77
C ALA A 45 6.95 9.57 -5.07
N ALA A 46 5.88 9.43 -5.86
CA ALA A 46 4.56 9.07 -5.33
C ALA A 46 4.59 7.71 -4.61
N MET A 47 5.26 6.70 -5.21
CA MET A 47 5.42 5.39 -4.58
C MET A 47 6.10 5.48 -3.20
N ALA A 48 7.19 6.26 -3.08
CA ALA A 48 7.89 6.45 -1.82
C ALA A 48 7.04 7.19 -0.77
N ILE A 49 6.40 8.29 -1.16
CA ILE A 49 5.58 9.11 -0.26
C ILE A 49 4.38 8.32 0.25
N VAL A 50 3.64 7.64 -0.65
CA VAL A 50 2.48 6.84 -0.28
C VAL A 50 2.88 5.66 0.60
N SER A 51 4.01 5.00 0.33
CA SER A 51 4.49 3.88 1.17
C SER A 51 4.77 4.34 2.61
N ILE A 52 5.44 5.49 2.78
CA ILE A 52 5.74 6.05 4.11
C ILE A 52 4.46 6.49 4.80
N GLN A 53 3.59 7.24 4.10
CA GLN A 53 2.32 7.72 4.64
C GLN A 53 1.42 6.56 5.06
N TRP A 54 1.41 5.46 4.30
CA TRP A 54 0.65 4.25 4.62
C TRP A 54 1.07 3.63 5.95
N VAL A 55 2.38 3.46 6.16
CA VAL A 55 2.93 2.90 7.41
C VAL A 55 2.67 3.83 8.60
N LEU A 56 2.82 5.15 8.42
CA LEU A 56 2.69 6.10 9.51
C LEU A 56 1.24 6.29 9.97
N ILE A 57 0.30 6.46 9.04
CA ILE A 57 -1.09 6.79 9.38
C ILE A 57 -2.13 6.07 8.52
N GLY A 58 -1.81 5.72 7.26
CA GLY A 58 -2.79 5.16 6.34
C GLY A 58 -3.38 3.84 6.82
N TYR A 59 -2.55 2.94 7.36
CA TYR A 59 -3.01 1.68 7.93
C TYR A 59 -4.00 1.88 9.09
N SER A 60 -3.66 2.77 10.03
CA SER A 60 -4.49 3.05 11.20
C SER A 60 -5.84 3.66 10.80
N LEU A 61 -5.84 4.60 9.85
CA LEU A 61 -7.07 5.25 9.41
C LEU A 61 -7.97 4.34 8.56
N ALA A 62 -7.42 3.28 7.95
CA ALA A 62 -8.19 2.34 7.14
C ALA A 62 -8.70 1.14 7.94
N PHE A 63 -7.90 0.61 8.86
CA PHE A 63 -8.18 -0.65 9.57
C PHE A 63 -8.25 -0.53 11.09
N GLY A 64 -7.87 0.63 11.64
CA GLY A 64 -7.95 0.88 13.08
C GLY A 64 -9.38 0.95 13.60
N PRO A 65 -9.54 1.02 14.94
CA PRO A 65 -10.85 1.16 15.59
C PRO A 65 -11.73 2.20 14.92
N ASP A 66 -12.95 1.80 14.61
CA ASP A 66 -13.89 2.61 13.84
C ASP A 66 -14.32 3.88 14.59
N VAL A 67 -14.27 5.00 13.88
CA VAL A 67 -14.78 6.30 14.32
C VAL A 67 -15.94 6.68 13.40
N LYS A 68 -17.16 6.57 13.93
CA LYS A 68 -18.41 6.98 13.27
C LYS A 68 -18.67 6.29 11.92
N HIS A 69 -18.19 5.06 11.71
CA HIS A 69 -18.38 4.29 10.48
C HIS A 69 -17.82 4.96 9.22
N LEU A 70 -16.84 5.86 9.38
CA LEU A 70 -16.27 6.63 8.27
C LEU A 70 -14.75 6.52 8.19
N ILE A 71 -14.06 6.47 9.33
CA ILE A 71 -12.60 6.46 9.38
C ILE A 71 -12.13 5.70 10.63
N GLY A 72 -10.98 5.02 10.54
CA GLY A 72 -10.28 4.49 11.70
C GLY A 72 -9.62 5.60 12.54
N ASP A 73 -9.24 5.27 13.76
CA ASP A 73 -8.49 6.18 14.64
C ASP A 73 -6.97 6.16 14.38
N PHE A 74 -6.19 6.86 15.22
CA PHE A 74 -4.72 6.87 15.18
C PHE A 74 -4.07 5.88 16.18
N SER A 75 -4.83 4.93 16.73
CA SER A 75 -4.32 4.01 17.75
C SER A 75 -3.24 3.08 17.21
N TRP A 76 -3.30 2.75 15.91
CA TRP A 76 -2.31 1.92 15.21
C TRP A 76 -1.36 2.74 14.32
N ALA A 77 -1.19 4.03 14.61
CA ALA A 77 -0.23 4.86 13.91
C ALA A 77 1.19 4.28 14.04
N ALA A 78 1.97 4.36 12.96
CA ALA A 78 3.29 3.75 12.82
C ALA A 78 3.30 2.22 13.08
N LEU A 79 2.17 1.54 12.82
CA LEU A 79 1.96 0.11 13.10
C LEU A 79 2.10 -0.25 14.58
N LYS A 80 1.85 0.71 15.47
CA LYS A 80 1.83 0.46 16.92
C LYS A 80 0.72 -0.55 17.25
N ASP A 81 1.07 -1.56 18.04
CA ASP A 81 0.17 -2.66 18.43
C ASP A 81 -0.31 -3.56 17.27
N VAL A 82 0.33 -3.49 16.10
CA VAL A 82 0.12 -4.43 14.98
C VAL A 82 1.10 -5.59 15.09
N SER A 83 0.61 -6.77 15.48
CA SER A 83 1.41 -7.98 15.61
C SER A 83 1.41 -8.83 14.33
N PHE A 84 2.29 -9.84 14.29
CA PHE A 84 2.31 -10.86 13.23
C PHE A 84 1.18 -11.90 13.35
N THR A 85 0.26 -11.73 14.30
CA THR A 85 -0.88 -12.62 14.46
C THR A 85 -2.07 -12.10 13.65
N PRO A 86 -2.82 -12.96 12.95
CA PRO A 86 -4.01 -12.53 12.21
C PRO A 86 -5.03 -11.84 13.13
N ASN A 87 -5.55 -10.70 12.69
CA ASN A 87 -6.58 -9.95 13.44
C ASN A 87 -7.96 -10.53 13.15
N GLU A 88 -8.70 -10.95 14.17
CA GLU A 88 -10.00 -11.62 14.04
C GLU A 88 -11.07 -10.74 13.34
N ASN A 89 -10.94 -9.41 13.41
CA ASN A 89 -11.96 -8.49 12.90
C ASN A 89 -12.03 -8.44 11.36
N TYR A 90 -10.92 -8.69 10.67
CA TYR A 90 -10.85 -8.61 9.21
C TYR A 90 -10.06 -9.74 8.56
N SER A 91 -9.39 -10.61 9.32
CA SER A 91 -8.66 -11.76 8.75
C SER A 91 -9.53 -12.75 7.99
N ALA A 92 -10.85 -12.78 8.25
CA ALA A 92 -11.78 -13.62 7.49
C ALA A 92 -12.12 -13.07 6.10
N THR A 93 -11.82 -11.79 5.83
CA THR A 93 -12.11 -11.11 4.55
C THR A 93 -10.90 -10.96 3.63
N VAL A 94 -9.70 -11.33 4.10
CA VAL A 94 -8.44 -11.31 3.34
C VAL A 94 -7.86 -12.69 3.12
#